data_AF-A0A0X3VEA7-F1
#
_entry.id   AF-A0A0X3VEA7-F1
#
_cell.length_a   1.000
_cell.length_b   1.000
_cell.length_c   1.000
_cell.angle_alpha   90.00
_cell.angle_beta   90.00
_cell.angle_gamma   90.00
#
_symmetry.space_group_name_H-M   'P 1'
#
loop_
_entity.id
_entity.type
_entity.pdbx_description
1 polymer ?
#
loop_
_entity_poly.entity_id
_entity_poly.type
_entity_poly.pdbx_seq_one_letter_code
_entity_poly.pdbx_strand_id
1 'polypeptide(L)'
;MKLDWPEFGLECRDDGRLIFVWRRYSRIESNVRHCSHVRLLPQGPDELSQWVFHLRFPEGPTPGLVVVRVDVPPDRLQEAEEYTDLLRRHYGVPEHAPDAVEDTGLRRVPQEGAEWIATPASDASEELFAAVMARAEGDTG
;
A
#
# COMPACT_ATOMS: atom_id res chain seq x y z
N MET A 1 10.47 17.31 1.09
CA MET A 1 10.19 16.77 2.45
C MET A 1 10.80 15.38 2.59
N LYS A 2 11.19 14.97 3.80
CA LYS A 2 11.82 13.66 4.03
C LYS A 2 11.46 13.12 5.42
N LEU A 3 11.17 11.82 5.50
CA LEU A 3 11.05 11.05 6.74
C LEU A 3 12.06 9.90 6.70
N ASP A 4 12.75 9.63 7.81
CA ASP A 4 13.89 8.74 7.80
C ASP A 4 14.14 8.05 9.15
N TRP A 5 14.42 6.76 9.14
CA TRP A 5 14.87 5.97 10.29
C TRP A 5 15.89 4.90 9.84
N PRO A 6 16.65 4.21 10.72
CA PRO A 6 17.87 3.51 10.32
C PRO A 6 17.78 2.59 9.08
N GLU A 7 16.69 1.86 8.90
CA GLU A 7 16.57 0.90 7.79
C GLU A 7 15.71 1.40 6.61
N PHE A 8 14.96 2.49 6.78
CA PHE A 8 14.07 3.02 5.75
C PHE A 8 14.04 4.55 5.68
N GLY A 9 13.90 5.08 4.47
CA GLY A 9 13.61 6.50 4.24
C GLY A 9 12.54 6.71 3.18
N LEU A 10 11.72 7.74 3.38
CA LEU A 10 10.78 8.26 2.41
C LEU A 10 11.15 9.71 2.08
N GLU A 11 11.34 9.99 0.79
CA GLU A 11 11.59 11.35 0.30
C GLU A 11 10.49 11.73 -0.69
N CYS A 12 9.84 12.87 -0.48
CA CYS A 12 9.03 13.51 -1.51
C CYS A 12 9.69 14.82 -1.91
N ARG A 13 10.15 14.88 -3.17
CA ARG A 13 10.86 16.03 -3.73
C ARG A 13 9.89 17.10 -4.22
N ASP A 14 10.42 18.30 -4.43
CA ASP A 14 9.63 19.46 -4.85
C ASP A 14 8.99 19.26 -6.25
N ASP A 15 9.54 18.38 -7.08
CA ASP A 15 8.97 17.97 -8.37
C ASP A 15 7.91 16.84 -8.25
N GLY A 16 7.52 16.50 -7.03
CA GLY A 16 6.54 15.48 -6.72
C GLY A 16 7.06 14.04 -6.80
N ARG A 17 8.36 13.82 -7.06
CA ARG A 17 8.92 12.46 -6.99
C ARG A 17 8.83 11.90 -5.58
N LEU A 18 8.30 10.69 -5.47
CA LEU A 18 8.14 9.95 -4.22
C LEU A 18 9.10 8.76 -4.25
N ILE A 19 10.04 8.73 -3.31
CA ILE A 19 11.16 7.78 -3.30
C ILE A 19 11.16 7.04 -1.97
N PHE A 20 10.96 5.73 -2.04
CA PHE A 20 11.01 4.80 -0.92
C PHE A 20 12.35 4.08 -0.96
N VAL A 21 13.07 4.04 0.17
CA VAL A 21 14.40 3.43 0.24
C VAL A 21 14.47 2.51 1.44
N TRP A 22 14.57 1.20 1.19
CA TRP A 22 15.03 0.21 2.17
C TRP A 22 16.53 0.07 2.00
N ARG A 23 17.33 0.67 2.90
CA ARG A 23 18.76 0.96 2.66
C ARG A 23 19.60 -0.25 2.27
N ARG A 24 19.23 -1.45 2.70
CA ARG A 24 19.98 -2.69 2.44
C ARG A 24 19.37 -3.58 1.35
N TYR A 25 18.19 -3.23 0.83
CA TYR A 25 17.39 -4.15 0.02
C TYR A 25 16.97 -3.55 -1.32
N SER A 26 16.29 -2.41 -1.31
CA SER A 26 15.64 -1.92 -2.51
C SER A 26 15.31 -0.43 -2.46
N ARG A 27 15.04 0.12 -3.65
CA ARG A 27 14.50 1.45 -3.85
C ARG A 27 13.32 1.37 -4.81
N ILE A 28 12.22 2.02 -4.46
CA ILE A 28 11.06 2.22 -5.33
C ILE A 28 10.91 3.72 -5.56
N GLU A 29 10.79 4.12 -6.83
CA GLU A 29 10.57 5.51 -7.21
C GLU A 29 9.27 5.63 -8.00
N SER A 30 8.47 6.63 -7.65
CA SER A 30 7.22 6.98 -8.32
C SER A 30 7.02 8.49 -8.26
N ASN A 31 5.81 8.96 -8.55
CA ASN A 31 5.40 10.34 -8.36
C ASN A 31 4.14 10.39 -7.50
N VAL A 32 4.04 11.39 -6.63
CA VAL A 32 2.90 11.59 -5.72
C VAL A 32 1.57 11.72 -6.46
N ARG A 33 1.57 12.19 -7.71
CA ARG A 33 0.37 12.23 -8.56
C ARG A 33 -0.19 10.85 -8.90
N HIS A 34 0.61 9.80 -8.78
CA HIS A 34 0.17 8.41 -8.93
C HIS A 34 -0.32 7.82 -7.60
N CYS A 35 -0.10 8.51 -6.47
CA CYS A 35 -0.59 8.08 -5.17
C CYS A 35 -2.10 8.32 -5.09
N SER A 36 -2.88 7.27 -5.33
CA SER A 36 -4.34 7.33 -5.28
C SER A 36 -4.88 7.22 -3.85
N HIS A 37 -4.07 6.70 -2.93
CA HIS A 37 -4.46 6.53 -1.54
C HIS A 37 -3.22 6.35 -0.65
N VAL A 38 -3.27 6.92 0.55
CA VAL A 38 -2.30 6.69 1.63
C VAL A 38 -3.04 6.58 2.96
N ARG A 39 -2.70 5.57 3.75
CA ARG A 39 -3.25 5.36 5.09
C ARG A 39 -2.24 4.75 6.05
N LEU A 40 -2.39 5.08 7.33
CA LEU A 40 -1.65 4.47 8.42
C LEU A 40 -2.60 3.54 9.18
N LEU A 41 -2.26 2.26 9.23
CA LEU A 41 -2.99 1.24 9.96
C LEU A 41 -2.50 1.19 11.41
N PRO A 42 -3.40 0.93 12.37
CA PRO A 42 -3.05 0.87 13.79
C PRO A 42 -2.04 -0.25 14.07
N GLN A 43 -1.38 -0.15 15.23
CA GLN A 43 -0.39 -1.14 15.66
C GLN A 43 -0.98 -2.55 15.72
N GLY A 44 -0.23 -3.52 15.19
CA GLY A 44 -0.55 -4.93 15.32
C GLY A 44 0.11 -5.58 16.55
N PRO A 45 0.04 -6.91 16.67
CA PRO A 45 0.60 -7.67 17.80
C PRO A 45 2.13 -7.58 17.96
N ASP A 46 2.85 -7.14 16.94
CA ASP A 46 4.31 -6.90 16.96
C ASP A 46 4.66 -5.44 17.30
N GLU A 47 3.68 -4.67 17.78
CA GLU A 47 3.82 -3.26 18.15
C GLU A 47 4.12 -2.31 16.96
N LEU A 48 4.09 -2.81 15.72
CA LEU A 48 4.33 -2.01 14.52
C LEU A 48 3.02 -1.56 13.88
N SER A 49 2.95 -0.28 13.51
CA SER A 49 1.93 0.25 12.62
C SER A 49 2.29 -0.02 11.16
N GLN A 50 1.31 -0.02 10.26
CA GLN A 50 1.58 -0.21 8.83
C GLN A 50 1.17 1.01 8.01
N TRP A 51 2.15 1.60 7.33
CA TRP A 51 1.93 2.69 6.40
C TRP A 51 1.77 2.16 4.98
N VAL A 52 0.62 2.40 4.37
CA VAL A 52 0.21 1.79 3.11
C VAL A 52 -0.03 2.87 2.07
N PHE A 53 0.64 2.74 0.93
CA PHE A 53 0.51 3.63 -0.23
C PHE A 53 0.01 2.84 -1.43
N HIS A 54 -1.03 3.33 -2.10
CA HIS A 54 -1.49 2.81 -3.38
C HIS A 54 -1.04 3.74 -4.49
N LEU A 55 -0.24 3.21 -5.41
CA LEU A 55 0.29 3.92 -6.56
C LEU A 55 -0.35 3.34 -7.82
N ARG A 56 -1.24 4.10 -8.47
CA ARG A 56 -1.94 3.70 -9.70
C ARG A 56 -1.33 4.39 -10.92
N PHE A 57 -1.16 3.59 -11.98
CA PHE A 57 -0.57 4.03 -13.24
C PHE A 57 -1.54 3.81 -14.42
N PRO A 58 -2.72 4.46 -14.43
CA PRO A 58 -3.77 4.18 -15.41
C PRO A 58 -3.37 4.52 -16.85
N GLU A 59 -2.50 5.52 -17.03
CA GLU A 59 -2.05 6.03 -18.33
C GLU A 59 -0.77 5.35 -18.84
N GLY A 60 -0.24 4.36 -18.11
CA GLY A 60 0.96 3.64 -18.52
C GLY A 60 0.70 2.71 -19.71
N PRO A 61 1.74 2.35 -20.49
CA PRO A 61 1.63 1.34 -21.55
C PRO A 61 1.18 -0.02 -21.00
N THR A 62 1.41 -0.24 -19.71
CA THR A 62 0.80 -1.33 -18.92
C THR A 62 0.18 -0.70 -17.68
N PRO A 63 -1.16 -0.52 -17.65
CA PRO A 63 -1.85 -0.05 -16.46
C PRO A 63 -1.57 -0.97 -15.28
N GLY A 64 -1.41 -0.39 -14.08
CA GLY A 64 -1.05 -1.19 -12.92
C GLY A 64 -1.27 -0.48 -11.59
N LEU A 65 -1.20 -1.29 -10.53
CA LEU A 65 -1.25 -0.86 -9.13
C LEU A 65 0.01 -1.38 -8.43
N VAL A 66 0.71 -0.49 -7.73
CA VAL A 66 1.77 -0.86 -6.79
C VAL A 66 1.30 -0.48 -5.39
N VAL A 67 1.25 -1.48 -4.50
CA VAL A 67 0.98 -1.28 -3.09
C VAL A 67 2.30 -1.31 -2.34
N VAL A 68 2.67 -0.17 -1.74
CA VAL A 68 3.87 -0.06 -0.91
C VAL A 68 3.45 -0.11 0.55
N ARG A 69 3.97 -1.08 1.30
CA ARG A 69 3.75 -1.21 2.75
C ARG A 69 5.05 -1.04 3.50
N VAL A 70 5.00 -0.22 4.53
CA VAL A 70 6.14 0.08 5.39
C VAL A 70 5.71 -0.12 6.82
N ASP A 71 6.40 -0.95 7.57
CA ASP A 71 6.20 -1.04 9.01
C ASP A 71 6.83 0.19 9.69
N VAL A 72 6.02 0.87 10.50
CA VAL A 72 6.39 2.09 11.21
C VAL A 72 6.61 1.75 12.68
N PRO A 73 7.82 1.96 13.21
CA PRO A 73 8.09 1.72 14.62
C PRO A 73 7.37 2.75 15.52
N PRO A 74 7.04 2.39 16.77
CA PRO A 74 6.26 3.25 17.67
C PRO A 74 6.84 4.66 17.85
N ASP A 75 8.16 4.78 17.87
CA ASP A 75 8.88 6.05 18.03
C ASP A 75 8.77 6.97 16.81
N ARG A 76 8.29 6.46 15.67
CA ARG A 76 8.11 7.21 14.41
C ARG A 76 6.66 7.37 14.00
N LEU A 77 5.72 6.88 14.82
CA LEU A 77 4.30 6.90 14.48
C LEU A 77 3.80 8.33 14.22
N GLN A 78 4.07 9.25 15.14
CA GLN A 78 3.63 10.63 15.02
C GLN A 78 4.21 11.31 13.76
N GLU A 79 5.49 11.11 13.47
CA GLU A 79 6.12 11.68 12.27
C GLU A 79 5.49 11.11 10.98
N ALA A 80 5.12 9.84 10.97
CA ALA A 80 4.43 9.21 9.84
C ALA A 80 3.00 9.74 9.66
N GLU A 81 2.27 10.01 10.75
CA GLU A 81 0.96 10.67 10.72
C GLU A 81 1.07 12.08 10.13
N GLU A 82 1.99 12.88 10.66
CA GLU A 82 2.22 14.26 10.18
C GLU A 82 2.60 14.29 8.70
N TYR A 83 3.46 13.36 8.26
CA TYR A 83 3.84 13.24 6.86
C TYR A 83 2.67 12.81 5.98
N THR A 84 1.82 11.89 6.45
CA THR A 84 0.59 11.46 5.76
C THR A 84 -0.33 12.65 5.53
N ASP A 85 -0.58 13.44 6.58
CA ASP A 85 -1.43 14.62 6.51
C ASP A 85 -0.83 15.70 5.61
N LEU A 86 0.50 15.79 5.55
CA LEU A 86 1.18 16.73 4.69
C LEU A 86 1.07 16.31 3.21
N LEU A 87 1.22 15.02 2.89
CA LEU A 87 1.01 14.51 1.53
C LEU A 87 -0.43 14.77 1.06
N ARG A 88 -1.42 14.52 1.93
CA ARG A 88 -2.84 14.77 1.64
C ARG A 88 -3.12 16.25 1.38
N ARG A 89 -2.67 17.13 2.28
CA ARG A 89 -2.93 18.58 2.18
C ARG A 89 -2.19 19.24 1.03
N HIS A 90 -0.93 18.89 0.81
CA HIS A 90 -0.07 19.58 -0.15
C HIS A 90 -0.24 19.07 -1.58
N TYR A 91 -0.44 17.77 -1.76
CA TYR A 91 -0.55 17.14 -3.08
C TYR A 91 -1.95 16.63 -3.41
N GLY A 92 -2.94 16.84 -2.54
CA GLY A 92 -4.33 16.43 -2.77
C GLY A 92 -4.52 14.92 -2.80
N VAL A 93 -3.64 14.14 -2.14
CA VAL A 93 -3.80 12.69 -2.05
C VAL A 93 -5.10 12.38 -1.32
N PRO A 94 -6.03 11.61 -1.91
CA PRO A 94 -7.30 11.30 -1.28
C PRO A 94 -7.13 10.51 0.02
N GLU A 95 -7.95 10.83 1.01
CA GLU A 95 -8.05 10.04 2.23
C GLU A 95 -8.67 8.66 1.96
N HIS A 96 -9.57 8.56 0.97
CA HIS A 96 -10.24 7.33 0.56
C HIS A 96 -10.07 7.14 -0.95
N ALA A 97 -9.69 5.93 -1.38
CA ALA A 97 -9.70 5.60 -2.79
C ALA A 97 -11.15 5.63 -3.34
N PRO A 98 -11.39 6.10 -4.58
CA PRO A 98 -12.72 6.05 -5.18
C PRO A 98 -13.27 4.62 -5.31
N ASP A 99 -12.40 3.60 -5.30
CA ASP A 99 -12.76 2.17 -5.23
C ASP A 99 -12.56 1.58 -3.82
N ALA A 100 -12.88 2.34 -2.76
CA ALA A 100 -12.69 1.91 -1.36
C ALA A 100 -13.36 0.56 -1.01
N VAL A 101 -14.30 0.08 -1.84
CA VAL A 101 -14.95 -1.22 -1.68
C VAL A 101 -13.97 -2.40 -1.87
N GLU A 102 -12.94 -2.27 -2.72
CA GLU A 102 -11.87 -3.28 -2.86
C GLU A 102 -10.88 -3.23 -1.69
N ASP A 103 -10.72 -2.07 -1.04
CA ASP A 103 -9.74 -1.83 0.03
C ASP A 103 -10.24 -2.18 1.44
N THR A 104 -11.55 -2.42 1.59
CA THR A 104 -12.16 -2.95 2.83
C THR A 104 -11.62 -4.33 3.21
N GLY A 105 -10.93 -5.03 2.30
CA GLY A 105 -10.37 -6.37 2.51
C GLY A 105 -8.87 -6.45 2.83
N LEU A 106 -8.10 -5.35 2.72
CA LEU A 106 -6.65 -5.40 2.95
C LEU A 106 -6.35 -5.44 4.45
N ARG A 107 -6.33 -6.67 5.00
CA ARG A 107 -5.86 -6.96 6.36
C ARG A 107 -4.34 -6.84 6.44
N ARG A 108 -3.86 -6.54 7.64
CA ARG A 108 -2.43 -6.59 7.99
C ARG A 108 -1.86 -7.95 7.61
N VAL A 109 -0.75 -7.97 6.88
CA VAL A 109 -0.04 -9.22 6.57
C VAL A 109 0.97 -9.46 7.70
N PRO A 110 0.91 -10.60 8.41
CA PRO A 110 1.88 -10.93 9.46
C PRO A 110 3.31 -10.99 8.92
N GLN A 111 4.27 -10.44 9.66
CA GLN A 111 5.69 -10.38 9.26
C GLN A 111 6.39 -11.74 9.33
N GLU A 112 6.06 -12.55 10.35
CA GLU A 112 6.74 -13.82 10.63
C GLU A 112 5.72 -14.96 10.72
N GLY A 113 5.52 -15.65 9.61
CA GLY A 113 4.75 -16.90 9.59
C GLY A 113 4.40 -17.32 8.16
N ALA A 114 4.46 -18.62 7.87
CA ALA A 114 3.89 -19.19 6.64
C ALA A 114 2.37 -18.95 6.53
N GLU A 115 1.76 -18.38 7.58
CA GLU A 115 0.37 -17.97 7.66
C GLU A 115 -0.01 -16.91 6.62
N TRP A 116 0.93 -16.20 5.98
CA TRP A 116 0.61 -15.38 4.79
C TRP A 116 0.10 -16.23 3.62
N ILE A 117 0.56 -17.47 3.49
CA ILE A 117 0.10 -18.46 2.50
C ILE A 117 -1.29 -18.99 2.88
N ALA A 118 -1.56 -19.08 4.18
CA ALA A 118 -2.84 -19.55 4.74
C ALA A 118 -3.80 -18.41 5.11
N THR A 119 -3.46 -17.15 4.80
CA THR A 119 -4.33 -16.02 5.12
C THR A 119 -5.56 -16.17 4.25
N PRO A 120 -6.77 -16.28 4.85
CA PRO A 120 -7.97 -16.51 4.07
C PRO A 120 -8.10 -15.40 3.04
N ALA A 121 -8.38 -15.80 1.80
CA ALA A 121 -8.66 -14.85 0.75
C ALA A 121 -9.82 -13.97 1.21
N SER A 122 -9.81 -12.70 0.80
CA SER A 122 -10.95 -11.83 1.12
C SER A 122 -12.21 -12.39 0.47
N ASP A 123 -13.39 -12.08 1.01
CA ASP A 123 -14.67 -12.54 0.42
C ASP A 123 -14.76 -12.17 -1.07
N ALA A 124 -14.25 -10.99 -1.45
CA ALA A 124 -14.15 -10.55 -2.84
C ALA A 124 -13.19 -11.40 -3.69
N SER A 125 -12.09 -11.90 -3.11
CA SER A 125 -11.15 -12.79 -3.78
C SER A 125 -11.73 -14.19 -3.99
N GLU A 126 -12.48 -14.70 -3.01
CA GLU A 126 -13.22 -15.97 -3.14
C GLU A 126 -14.31 -15.87 -4.22
N GLU A 127 -15.07 -14.78 -4.24
CA GLU A 127 -16.10 -14.52 -5.27
C GLU A 127 -15.49 -14.45 -6.67
N LEU A 128 -14.36 -13.75 -6.83
CA LEU A 128 -13.64 -13.67 -8.09
C LEU A 128 -13.12 -15.05 -8.53
N PHE A 129 -12.54 -15.81 -7.61
CA PHE A 129 -12.04 -17.16 -7.90
C PHE A 129 -13.18 -18.08 -8.36
N ALA A 130 -14.32 -18.06 -7.65
CA ALA A 130 -15.50 -18.83 -8.02
C ALA A 130 -16.02 -18.44 -9.42
N ALA A 131 -16.07 -17.14 -9.73
CA ALA A 131 -16.49 -16.64 -11.04
C ALA A 131 -15.55 -17.08 -12.17
N VAL A 132 -14.23 -17.08 -11.93
CA VAL A 132 -13.22 -17.56 -12.90
C VAL A 132 -13.35 -19.06 -13.15
N MET A 133 -13.50 -19.86 -12.08
CA MET A 133 -13.65 -21.31 -12.20
C MET A 133 -14.94 -21.69 -12.94
N ALA A 134 -16.06 -21.03 -12.64
CA ALA A 134 -17.33 -21.25 -13.34
C ALA A 134 -17.24 -20.92 -14.84
N ARG A 135 -16.47 -19.90 -15.21
CA ARG A 135 -16.23 -19.55 -16.61
C ARG A 135 -15.34 -20.59 -17.32
N ALA A 136 -14.29 -21.05 -16.67
CA ALA A 136 -13.38 -22.05 -17.23
C ALA A 136 -14.09 -23.39 -17.52
N GLU A 137 -15.03 -23.79 -16.66
CA GLU A 137 -15.86 -24.98 -16.86
C GLU A 137 -16.88 -24.78 -18.01
N GLY A 138 -17.41 -23.57 -18.18
CA GLY A 138 -18.32 -23.21 -19.27
C GLY A 138 -17.65 -23.11 -20.65
N ASP A 139 -16.37 -22.72 -20.71
CA ASP A 139 -15.60 -22.59 -21.97
C ASP A 139 -15.06 -23.95 -22.49
N THR A 140 -15.21 -25.04 -21.72
CA THR A 140 -14.90 -26.42 -22.16
C THR A 140 -16.07 -27.16 -22.83
N GLY A 141 -17.15 -26.46 -23.19
CA GLY A 141 -18.34 -27.00 -23.88
C GLY A 141 -18.39 -26.73 -25.38
#